data_AF-G2T060-F1
#
_entry.id   AF-G2T060-F1
#
_cell.length_a   1.000
_cell.length_b   1.000
_cell.length_c   1.000
_cell.angle_alpha   90.00
_cell.angle_beta   90.00
_cell.angle_gamma   90.00
#
_symmetry.space_group_name_H-M   'P 1'
#
loop_
_entity.id
_entity.type
_entity.pdbx_description
1 polymer ?
#
loop_
_entity_poly.entity_id
_entity_poly.type
_entity_poly.pdbx_seq_one_letter_code
_entity_poly.pdbx_strand_id
1 'polypeptide(L)'
;MLIEHIFLGFCGLAAGLAVSAGTFAFLIVIGVIPRMIGKCNRAAETLHSENAVILGGICGNLASVFLQIRIPFGPALLCVYGISAGIFVGSIAVALAEILNTFPITFRRMGLKVGLFWVMLAMAAGKVAGSLYYFLGNFKAQ
;
A
#
# COMPACT_ATOMS: atom_id res chain seq x y z
N MET A 1 -31.82 1.32 22.25
CA MET A 1 -31.20 2.66 22.39
C MET A 1 -29.76 2.57 22.90
N LEU A 2 -29.49 2.47 24.21
CA LEU A 2 -28.12 2.57 24.76
C LEU A 2 -27.24 1.35 24.43
N ILE A 3 -27.78 0.14 24.52
CA ILE A 3 -27.10 -1.12 24.11
C ILE A 3 -26.71 -1.10 22.63
N GLU A 4 -27.56 -0.53 21.79
CA GLU A 4 -27.30 -0.42 20.35
C GLU A 4 -26.13 0.52 20.07
N HIS A 5 -26.08 1.67 20.77
CA HIS A 5 -24.98 2.62 20.65
C HIS A 5 -23.65 2.07 21.19
N ILE A 6 -23.69 1.31 22.29
CA ILE A 6 -22.50 0.60 22.79
C ILE A 6 -22.02 -0.43 21.77
N PHE A 7 -22.94 -1.21 21.18
CA PHE A 7 -22.59 -2.22 20.19
C PHE A 7 -22.02 -1.61 18.90
N LEU A 8 -22.65 -0.54 18.39
CA LEU A 8 -22.15 0.26 17.26
C LEU A 8 -20.78 0.86 17.57
N GLY A 9 -20.59 1.39 18.78
CA GLY A 9 -19.31 1.92 19.24
C GLY A 9 -18.21 0.85 19.28
N PHE A 10 -18.51 -0.33 19.83
CA PHE A 10 -17.57 -1.46 19.86
C PHE A 10 -17.22 -1.95 18.46
N CYS A 11 -18.22 -2.09 17.58
CA CYS A 11 -18.02 -2.53 16.20
C CYS A 11 -17.18 -1.51 15.41
N GLY A 12 -17.43 -0.22 15.60
CA GLY A 12 -16.63 0.86 15.02
C GLY A 12 -15.17 0.85 15.50
N LEU A 13 -14.94 0.60 16.79
CA LEU A 13 -13.61 0.52 17.38
C LEU A 13 -12.85 -0.72 16.88
N ALA A 14 -13.51 -1.88 16.82
CA ALA A 14 -12.94 -3.11 16.27
C ALA A 14 -12.60 -2.97 14.78
N ALA A 15 -13.49 -2.38 13.98
CA ALA A 15 -13.24 -2.11 12.57
C ALA A 15 -12.09 -1.10 12.39
N GLY A 16 -12.06 -0.04 13.18
CA GLY A 16 -10.97 0.96 13.14
C GLY A 16 -9.61 0.36 13.46
N LEU A 17 -9.52 -0.49 14.49
CA LEU A 17 -8.30 -1.22 14.85
C LEU A 17 -7.86 -2.16 13.71
N ALA A 18 -8.79 -2.90 13.13
CA ALA A 18 -8.50 -3.80 12.01
C ALA A 18 -7.95 -3.06 10.78
N VAL A 19 -8.56 -1.93 10.42
CA VAL A 19 -8.15 -1.11 9.26
C VAL A 19 -6.78 -0.45 9.52
N SER A 20 -6.55 0.09 10.72
CA SER A 20 -5.26 0.69 11.05
C SER A 20 -4.14 -0.36 11.05
N ALA A 21 -4.34 -1.50 11.73
CA ALA A 21 -3.37 -2.58 11.73
C ALA A 21 -3.08 -3.10 10.30
N GLY A 22 -4.12 -3.24 9.47
CA GLY A 22 -3.97 -3.67 8.08
C GLY A 22 -3.16 -2.70 7.21
N THR A 23 -3.41 -1.40 7.33
CA THR A 23 -2.69 -0.39 6.55
C THR A 23 -1.22 -0.28 6.96
N PHE A 24 -0.91 -0.31 8.26
CA PHE A 24 0.47 -0.31 8.74
C PHE A 24 1.22 -1.59 8.35
N ALA A 25 0.60 -2.76 8.53
CA ALA A 25 1.21 -4.03 8.12
C ALA A 25 1.52 -4.03 6.62
N PHE A 26 0.59 -3.55 5.79
CA PHE A 26 0.80 -3.41 4.35
C PHE A 26 1.99 -2.51 3.99
N LEU A 27 2.08 -1.33 4.60
CA LEU A 27 3.17 -0.38 4.35
C LEU A 27 4.55 -0.93 4.74
N ILE A 28 4.61 -1.70 5.83
CA ILE A 28 5.84 -2.34 6.31
C ILE A 28 6.22 -3.53 5.43
N VAL A 29 5.27 -4.38 5.04
CA VAL A 29 5.52 -5.59 4.22
C VAL A 29 6.00 -5.25 2.81
N ILE A 30 5.41 -4.23 2.17
CA ILE A 30 5.93 -3.73 0.88
C ILE A 30 7.34 -3.15 1.05
N GLY A 31 7.66 -2.68 2.25
CA GLY A 31 8.95 -2.13 2.58
C GLY A 31 9.09 -0.66 2.20
N VAL A 32 7.98 0.08 2.06
CA VAL A 32 8.03 1.52 1.77
C VAL A 32 8.70 2.26 2.93
N ILE A 33 8.21 2.03 4.15
CA ILE A 33 8.70 2.66 5.38
C ILE A 33 10.17 2.29 5.66
N PRO A 34 10.56 0.99 5.75
CA PRO A 34 11.95 0.63 6.07
C PRO A 34 12.95 1.07 4.99
N ARG A 35 12.58 1.14 3.71
CA ARG A 35 13.47 1.66 2.65
C ARG A 35 13.67 3.17 2.74
N MET A 36 12.61 3.92 3.06
CA MET A 36 12.72 5.37 3.29
C MET A 36 13.67 5.66 4.47
N ILE A 37 13.49 4.95 5.58
CA ILE A 37 14.35 5.07 6.76
C ILE A 37 15.80 4.66 6.42
N GLY A 38 15.98 3.56 5.68
CA GLY A 38 17.29 3.07 5.26
C GLY A 38 18.08 4.05 4.39
N LYS A 39 17.42 4.80 3.50
CA LYS A 39 18.09 5.83 2.68
C LYS A 39 18.44 7.10 3.44
N CYS A 40 17.71 7.44 4.51
CA CYS A 40 17.92 8.68 5.24
C CYS A 40 19.10 8.65 6.23
N ASN A 41 19.80 7.51 6.41
CA ASN A 41 21.00 7.34 7.26
C ASN A 41 20.90 7.98 8.67
N ARG A 42 19.68 8.14 9.18
CA ARG A 42 19.33 8.75 10.48
C ARG A 42 18.53 7.73 11.28
N ALA A 43 19.19 6.64 11.69
CA ALA A 43 18.59 5.57 12.48
C ALA A 43 17.94 6.07 13.80
N ALA A 44 18.40 7.21 14.33
CA ALA A 44 17.86 7.86 15.53
C ALA A 44 16.49 8.53 15.33
N GLU A 45 16.06 8.82 14.09
CA GLU A 45 14.78 9.49 13.78
C GLU A 45 13.75 8.58 13.10
N THR A 46 13.93 7.26 13.21
CA THR A 46 12.96 6.25 12.76
C THR A 46 11.56 6.54 13.31
N LEU A 47 11.47 6.88 14.60
CA LEU A 47 10.22 7.24 15.28
C LEU A 47 9.53 8.48 14.68
N HIS A 48 10.29 9.45 14.17
CA HIS A 48 9.73 10.66 13.58
C HIS A 48 9.08 10.36 12.22
N SER A 49 9.69 9.45 11.46
CA SER A 49 9.14 8.99 10.18
C SER A 49 7.87 8.15 10.37
N GLU A 50 7.85 7.28 11.37
CA GLU A 50 6.65 6.51 11.73
C GLU A 50 5.51 7.41 12.22
N ASN A 51 5.81 8.37 13.11
CA ASN A 51 4.82 9.35 13.56
C ASN A 51 4.30 10.23 12.43
N ALA A 52 5.13 10.58 11.44
CA ALA A 52 4.68 11.31 10.25
C ALA A 52 3.69 10.49 9.41
N VAL A 53 3.92 9.18 9.26
CA VAL A 53 2.98 8.27 8.58
C VAL A 53 1.68 8.14 9.37
N ILE A 54 1.76 8.01 10.70
CA ILE A 54 0.59 7.97 11.60
C ILE A 54 -0.23 9.26 11.48
N LEU A 55 0.43 10.42 11.55
CA LEU A 55 -0.22 11.72 11.35
C LEU A 55 -0.87 11.84 9.97
N GLY A 56 -0.19 11.38 8.92
CA GLY A 56 -0.73 11.34 7.56
C GLY A 56 -1.98 10.46 7.45
N GLY A 57 -1.96 9.27 8.07
CA GLY A 57 -3.12 8.37 8.12
C GLY A 57 -4.30 8.94 8.89
N ILE A 58 -4.04 9.57 10.05
CA ILE A 58 -5.08 10.27 10.83
C ILE A 58 -5.68 11.41 10.02
N CYS A 59 -4.84 12.26 9.42
CA CYS A 59 -5.27 13.39 8.60
C CYS A 59 -6.07 12.94 7.37
N GLY A 60 -5.61 11.90 6.66
CA GLY A 60 -6.31 11.31 5.51
C GLY A 60 -7.67 10.70 5.90
N ASN A 61 -7.76 10.02 7.05
CA ASN A 61 -9.01 9.47 7.55
C ASN A 61 -10.00 10.59 7.93
N LEU A 62 -9.53 11.64 8.62
CA LEU A 62 -10.33 12.83 8.93
C LEU A 62 -10.85 13.50 7.65
N ALA A 63 -10.00 13.66 6.64
CA ALA A 63 -10.40 14.23 5.34
C ALA A 63 -11.44 13.35 4.61
N SER A 64 -11.33 12.03 4.71
CA SER A 64 -12.28 11.09 4.09
C SER A 64 -13.64 11.07 4.79
N VAL A 65 -13.67 11.19 6.13
CA VAL A 65 -14.92 11.16 6.92
C VAL A 65 -15.62 12.52 6.90
N PHE A 66 -14.87 13.61 6.99
CA PHE A 66 -15.40 14.98 7.01
C PHE A 66 -15.38 15.65 5.63
N LEU A 67 -15.90 14.94 4.61
CA LEU A 67 -15.95 15.41 3.22
C LEU A 67 -16.83 16.67 3.03
N GLN A 68 -17.68 16.98 4.01
CA GLN A 68 -18.64 18.08 3.98
C GLN A 68 -18.04 19.45 4.38
N ILE A 69 -16.79 19.49 4.84
CA ILE A 69 -16.10 20.74 5.17
C ILE A 69 -15.50 21.32 3.88
N ARG A 70 -16.06 22.44 3.42
CA ARG A 70 -15.59 23.14 2.21
C ARG A 70 -14.27 23.85 2.51
N ILE A 71 -13.17 23.17 2.19
CA ILE A 71 -11.82 23.70 2.42
C ILE A 71 -11.55 24.84 1.41
N PRO A 72 -11.23 26.07 1.86
CA PRO A 72 -11.09 27.25 0.99
C PRO A 72 -9.83 27.28 0.10
N PHE A 73 -8.98 26.24 0.15
CA PHE A 73 -7.71 26.12 -0.60
C PHE A 73 -7.65 24.88 -1.52
N GLY A 74 -8.79 24.51 -2.13
CA GLY A 74 -8.95 23.33 -2.98
C GLY A 74 -7.81 23.06 -3.98
N PRO A 75 -7.42 24.00 -4.87
CA PRO A 75 -6.41 23.72 -5.90
C PRO A 75 -4.99 23.55 -5.36
N ALA A 76 -4.59 24.30 -4.32
CA ALA A 76 -3.27 24.16 -3.71
C ALA A 76 -3.13 22.83 -2.96
N LEU A 77 -4.17 22.44 -2.21
CA LEU A 77 -4.24 21.15 -1.53
C LEU A 77 -4.26 19.98 -2.52
N LEU A 78 -4.99 20.10 -3.64
CA LEU A 78 -4.97 19.09 -4.69
C LEU A 78 -3.58 18.93 -5.30
N CYS A 79 -2.85 20.01 -5.50
CA CYS A 79 -1.49 19.97 -6.06
C CYS A 79 -0.52 19.28 -5.09
N VAL A 80 -0.56 19.65 -3.80
CA VAL A 80 0.24 19.02 -2.74
C VAL A 80 -0.13 17.54 -2.58
N TYR A 81 -1.43 17.21 -2.63
CA TYR A 81 -1.91 15.83 -2.58
C TYR A 81 -1.43 15.02 -3.79
N GLY A 82 -1.51 15.60 -5.00
CA GLY A 82 -1.03 14.96 -6.22
C GLY A 82 0.47 14.66 -6.19
N ILE A 83 1.29 15.61 -5.74
CA ILE A 83 2.73 15.39 -5.57
C ILE A 83 2.98 14.30 -4.52
N SER A 84 2.30 14.35 -3.38
CA SER A 84 2.44 13.36 -2.30
C SER A 84 2.04 11.95 -2.77
N ALA A 85 0.94 11.83 -3.51
CA ALA A 85 0.48 10.59 -4.11
C ALA A 85 1.50 10.07 -5.14
N GLY A 86 2.08 10.94 -5.95
CA GLY A 86 3.14 10.59 -6.90
C GLY A 86 4.38 10.03 -6.21
N ILE A 87 4.86 10.68 -5.14
CA ILE A 87 5.99 10.21 -4.33
C ILE A 87 5.68 8.84 -3.71
N PHE A 88 4.47 8.66 -3.19
CA PHE A 88 4.02 7.39 -2.59
C PHE A 88 3.93 6.24 -3.62
N VAL A 89 3.34 6.49 -4.79
CA VAL A 89 3.28 5.48 -5.86
C VAL A 89 4.69 5.15 -6.38
N GLY A 90 5.55 6.17 -6.50
CA GLY A 90 6.95 5.99 -6.88
C GLY A 90 7.74 5.13 -5.88
N SER A 91 7.53 5.33 -4.59
CA SER A 91 8.19 4.54 -3.55
C SER A 91 7.70 3.08 -3.53
N ILE A 92 6.40 2.84 -3.75
CA ILE A 92 5.87 1.48 -3.94
C ILE A 92 6.50 0.81 -5.17
N ALA A 93 6.60 1.54 -6.30
CA ALA A 93 7.16 0.99 -7.54
C ALA A 93 8.64 0.57 -7.36
N VAL A 94 9.45 1.41 -6.72
CA VAL A 94 10.86 1.08 -6.40
C VAL A 94 10.94 -0.10 -5.43
N ALA A 95 10.10 -0.13 -4.39
CA ALA A 95 10.07 -1.20 -3.42
C ALA A 95 9.74 -2.56 -4.06
N LEU A 96 8.75 -2.59 -4.96
CA LEU A 96 8.41 -3.76 -5.74
C LEU A 96 9.56 -4.18 -6.66
N ALA A 97 10.21 -3.25 -7.34
CA ALA A 97 11.35 -3.55 -8.22
C ALA A 97 12.53 -4.18 -7.45
N GLU A 98 12.82 -3.72 -6.24
CA GLU A 98 13.87 -4.30 -5.39
C GLU A 98 13.52 -5.71 -4.90
N ILE A 99 12.25 -5.96 -4.53
CA ILE A 99 11.78 -7.31 -4.17
C ILE A 99 11.88 -8.23 -5.39
N LEU A 100 11.48 -7.75 -6.57
CA LEU A 100 11.55 -8.49 -7.82
C LEU A 100 12.98 -8.88 -8.21
N ASN A 101 13.94 -7.96 -8.02
CA ASN A 101 15.36 -8.25 -8.22
C ASN A 101 15.96 -9.19 -7.16
N THR A 102 15.37 -9.25 -5.96
CA THR A 102 15.84 -10.14 -4.90
C THR A 102 15.40 -11.58 -5.13
N PHE A 103 14.22 -11.83 -5.69
CA PHE A 103 13.74 -13.19 -6.01
C PHE A 103 14.77 -14.07 -6.73
N PRO A 104 15.36 -13.68 -7.89
CA PRO A 104 16.32 -14.51 -8.60
C PRO A 104 17.58 -14.80 -7.78
N ILE A 105 18.01 -13.85 -6.93
CA ILE A 105 19.16 -14.02 -6.04
C ILE A 105 18.85 -15.09 -4.98
N THR A 106 17.66 -15.04 -4.38
CA THR A 106 17.21 -16.02 -3.38
C THR A 106 17.12 -17.43 -3.99
N PHE A 107 16.59 -17.58 -5.21
CA PHE A 107 16.55 -18.87 -5.91
C PHE A 107 17.95 -19.42 -6.23
N ARG A 108 18.90 -18.55 -6.61
CA ARG A 108 20.30 -18.94 -6.82
C ARG A 108 20.98 -19.38 -5.52
N ARG A 109 20.69 -18.71 -4.39
CA ARG A 109 21.19 -19.08 -3.05
C ARG A 109 20.64 -20.43 -2.56
N MET A 110 19.38 -20.75 -2.89
CA MET A 110 18.75 -22.04 -2.59
C MET A 110 19.22 -23.19 -3.51
N GLY A 111 20.14 -22.94 -4.45
CA GLY A 111 20.70 -23.97 -5.33
C GLY A 111 19.77 -24.42 -6.47
N LEU A 112 18.60 -23.80 -6.65
CA LEU A 112 17.67 -24.12 -7.74
C LEU A 112 18.16 -23.51 -9.07
N LYS A 113 18.99 -24.25 -9.80
CA LYS A 113 19.50 -23.83 -11.12
C LYS A 113 18.44 -23.83 -12.24
N VAL A 114 17.36 -24.61 -12.11
CA VAL A 114 16.36 -24.83 -13.18
C VAL A 114 14.97 -24.26 -12.84
N GLY A 115 14.67 -24.00 -11.56
CA GLY A 115 13.33 -23.54 -11.14
C GLY A 115 12.98 -22.11 -11.53
N LEU A 116 13.96 -21.22 -11.69
CA LEU A 116 13.72 -19.80 -11.93
C LEU A 116 12.98 -19.54 -13.26
N PHE A 117 13.36 -20.27 -14.32
CA PHE A 117 12.70 -20.18 -15.62
C PHE A 117 11.21 -20.56 -15.51
N TRP A 118 10.90 -21.64 -14.80
CA TRP A 118 9.53 -22.10 -14.60
C TRP A 118 8.68 -21.13 -13.78
N VAL A 119 9.24 -20.50 -12.75
CA VAL A 119 8.53 -19.48 -11.94
C VAL A 119 8.23 -18.24 -12.78
N MET A 120 9.19 -17.76 -13.57
CA MET A 120 8.96 -16.63 -14.48
C MET A 120 7.93 -16.95 -15.57
N LEU A 121 8.00 -18.15 -16.14
CA LEU A 121 7.04 -18.63 -17.13
C LEU A 121 5.62 -18.72 -16.53
N ALA A 122 5.48 -19.26 -15.31
CA ALA A 122 4.20 -19.35 -14.61
C ALA A 122 3.61 -17.97 -14.29
N MET A 123 4.44 -17.01 -13.84
CA MET A 123 4.01 -15.63 -13.62
C MET A 123 3.55 -14.96 -14.94
N ALA A 124 4.31 -15.13 -16.02
CA ALA A 124 3.95 -14.59 -17.32
C ALA A 124 2.65 -15.21 -17.84
N ALA A 125 2.52 -16.53 -17.77
CA ALA A 125 1.31 -17.26 -18.15
C ALA A 125 0.09 -16.81 -17.32
N GLY A 126 0.26 -16.62 -16.01
CA GLY A 126 -0.78 -16.10 -15.14
C GLY A 126 -1.25 -14.70 -15.52
N LYS A 127 -0.32 -13.78 -15.86
CA LYS A 127 -0.68 -12.45 -16.35
C LYS A 127 -1.40 -12.50 -17.70
N VAL A 128 -0.93 -13.32 -18.63
CA VAL A 128 -1.56 -13.48 -19.95
C VAL A 128 -2.96 -14.06 -19.80
N ALA A 129 -3.14 -15.12 -19.01
CA ALA A 129 -4.43 -15.72 -18.74
C ALA A 129 -5.40 -14.74 -18.06
N GLY A 130 -4.91 -13.97 -17.08
CA GLY A 130 -5.69 -12.92 -16.42
C GLY A 130 -6.13 -11.81 -17.38
N SER A 131 -5.24 -11.34 -18.26
CA SER A 131 -5.61 -10.34 -19.27
C SER A 131 -6.58 -10.90 -20.30
N LEU A 132 -6.43 -12.16 -20.69
CA LEU A 132 -7.30 -12.81 -21.65
C LEU A 132 -8.70 -13.03 -21.07
N TYR A 133 -8.79 -13.42 -19.79
CA TYR A 133 -10.05 -13.52 -19.06
C TYR A 133 -10.75 -12.16 -18.93
N TYR A 134 -10.02 -11.10 -18.57
CA TYR A 134 -10.57 -9.75 -18.52
C TYR A 134 -11.15 -9.33 -19.86
N PHE A 135 -10.44 -9.59 -20.96
CA PHE A 135 -10.88 -9.20 -22.30
C PHE A 135 -12.05 -10.05 -22.82
N LEU A 136 -12.01 -11.38 -22.66
CA LEU A 136 -13.09 -12.30 -23.05
C LEU A 136 -14.35 -12.11 -22.20
N GLY A 137 -14.20 -11.78 -20.92
CA GLY A 137 -15.31 -11.47 -20.02
C GLY A 137 -15.97 -10.12 -20.36
N ASN A 138 -15.18 -9.10 -20.71
CA ASN A 138 -15.72 -7.81 -21.17
C ASN A 138 -16.41 -7.91 -22.54
N PHE A 139 -15.98 -8.82 -23.43
CA PHE A 139 -16.66 -9.07 -24.72
C PHE A 139 -18.06 -9.71 -24.57
N LYS A 140 -18.40 -10.32 -23.43
CA LYS A 140 -19.72 -10.92 -23.18
C LYS A 140 -20.76 -9.94 -22.61
N ALA A 141 -20.36 -8.70 -22.28
CA ALA A 141 -21.19 -7.70 -21.62
C ALA A 141 -21.60 -6.53 -22.53
N GLN A 142 -21.51 -6.71 -23.85
CA GLN A 142 -22.06 -5.78 -24.84
C GLN A 142 -23.09 -6.47 -25.73
#